data_AF-A0A5N5TPE6-F1
#
_entry.id   AF-A0A5N5TPE6-F1
#
_cell.length_a   1.000
_cell.length_b   1.000
_cell.length_c   1.000
_cell.angle_alpha   90.00
_cell.angle_beta   90.00
_cell.angle_gamma   90.00
#
_symmetry.space_group_name_H-M   'P 1'
#
loop_
_entity.id
_entity.type
_entity.pdbx_description
1 polymer ?
#
loop_
_entity_poly.entity_id
_entity_poly.type
_entity_poly.pdbx_seq_one_letter_code
_entity_poly.pdbx_strand_id
1 'polypeptide(L)'
;MIMLFQLKMVELSKEKGKVYFPDDTDEAFEVDSSTRAKDFCASIAHRLNLKSPEGFSLFVKIADKVISVPEGDFFFDFVRHLTDWIKKARPSRDGTTPHFTYQVFFMKKLWTNTVPGKDKNADTIFHFHQELPKLLREQCCEISSQQITLNLIVRTNGKEL
;
A
#
# COMPACT_ATOMS: atom_id res chain seq x y z
N MET A 1 -4.88 32.82 4.70
CA MET A 1 -4.20 31.59 4.20
C MET A 1 -5.13 30.38 4.14
N ILE A 2 -6.07 30.22 5.09
CA ILE A 2 -7.11 29.17 5.08
C ILE A 2 -8.02 29.25 3.82
N MET A 3 -8.36 30.46 3.36
CA MET A 3 -9.16 30.66 2.15
C MET A 3 -8.45 30.30 0.84
N LEU A 4 -7.13 30.47 0.72
CA LEU A 4 -6.42 30.23 -0.55
C LEU A 4 -6.26 28.74 -0.87
N PHE A 5 -6.20 27.89 0.17
CA PHE A 5 -6.16 26.43 0.00
C PHE A 5 -7.57 25.85 -0.23
N GLN A 6 -8.61 26.42 0.39
CA GLN A 6 -10.00 26.09 0.04
C GLN A 6 -10.38 26.55 -1.38
N LEU A 7 -9.96 27.74 -1.82
CA LEU A 7 -10.25 28.24 -3.17
C LEU A 7 -9.58 27.40 -4.27
N LYS A 8 -8.40 26.83 -4.02
CA LYS A 8 -7.72 25.94 -4.98
C LYS A 8 -8.26 24.50 -4.96
N MET A 9 -8.85 24.07 -3.84
CA MET A 9 -9.51 22.77 -3.68
C MET A 9 -10.91 22.70 -4.29
N VAL A 10 -11.54 23.84 -4.60
CA VAL A 10 -12.84 23.88 -5.30
C VAL A 10 -12.69 23.68 -6.82
N GLU A 11 -11.54 23.99 -7.42
CA GLU A 11 -11.33 23.85 -8.87
C GLU A 11 -10.82 22.47 -9.31
N LEU A 12 -10.43 21.57 -8.39
CA LEU A 12 -9.88 20.25 -8.72
C LEU A 12 -10.47 19.19 -7.77
N SER A 13 -11.70 18.74 -8.05
CA SER A 13 -12.38 17.77 -7.19
C SER A 13 -11.74 16.37 -7.19
N LYS A 14 -10.82 16.09 -8.13
CA LYS A 14 -10.19 14.78 -8.33
C LYS A 14 -8.68 14.91 -8.55
N GLU A 15 -7.88 14.20 -7.75
CA GLU A 15 -6.44 14.06 -7.96
C GLU A 15 -6.10 12.63 -8.36
N LYS A 16 -5.16 12.44 -9.29
CA LYS A 16 -4.62 11.12 -9.63
C LYS A 16 -3.45 10.77 -8.71
N GLY A 17 -3.72 9.96 -7.69
CA GLY A 17 -2.72 9.44 -6.78
C GLY A 17 -2.05 8.18 -7.34
N LYS A 18 -0.71 8.16 -7.34
CA LYS A 18 0.07 6.99 -7.74
C LYS A 18 0.15 5.99 -6.59
N VAL A 19 -0.31 4.76 -6.82
CA VAL A 19 -0.29 3.65 -5.86
C VAL A 19 0.72 2.61 -6.33
N TYR A 20 1.61 2.21 -5.43
CA TYR A 20 2.65 1.23 -5.68
C TYR A 20 2.28 -0.14 -5.11
N PHE A 21 2.70 -1.20 -5.78
CA PHE A 21 2.42 -2.58 -5.43
C PHE A 21 3.70 -3.38 -5.11
N PRO A 22 3.61 -4.53 -4.41
CA PRO A 22 4.77 -5.34 -4.05
C PRO A 22 5.55 -5.96 -5.22
N ASP A 23 4.95 -6.07 -6.39
CA ASP A 23 5.57 -6.59 -7.62
C ASP A 23 6.36 -5.52 -8.41
N ASP A 24 6.71 -4.42 -7.74
CA ASP A 24 7.38 -3.24 -8.29
C ASP A 24 6.58 -2.49 -9.38
N THR A 25 5.28 -2.80 -9.54
CA THR A 25 4.40 -2.06 -10.43
C THR A 25 3.67 -0.91 -9.72
N ASP A 26 3.06 -0.04 -10.51
CA ASP A 26 2.26 1.08 -10.01
C ASP A 26 1.07 1.40 -10.91
N GLU A 27 0.00 1.94 -10.31
CA GLU A 27 -1.16 2.45 -11.03
C GLU A 27 -1.63 3.79 -10.48
N ALA A 28 -2.21 4.62 -11.35
CA ALA A 28 -2.80 5.90 -10.98
C ALA A 28 -4.30 5.75 -10.71
N PHE A 29 -4.73 6.16 -9.52
CA PHE A 29 -6.13 6.13 -9.08
C PHE A 29 -6.68 7.53 -8.90
N GLU A 30 -7.90 7.76 -9.34
CA GLU A 30 -8.65 8.97 -8.96
C GLU A 30 -9.10 8.83 -7.50
N VAL A 31 -8.74 9.83 -6.69
CA VAL A 31 -9.13 9.90 -5.28
C VAL A 31 -9.68 11.29 -4.98
N ASP A 32 -10.74 11.33 -4.17
CA ASP A 32 -11.41 12.55 -3.74
C ASP A 32 -10.99 12.92 -2.31
N SER A 33 -11.11 14.19 -1.93
CA SER A 33 -10.79 14.65 -0.58
C SER A 33 -11.60 13.94 0.53
N SER A 34 -12.77 13.42 0.18
CA SER A 34 -13.68 12.70 1.07
C SER A 34 -13.55 11.17 1.00
N THR A 35 -12.59 10.63 0.23
CA THR A 35 -12.40 9.17 0.13
C THR A 35 -11.84 8.61 1.44
N ARG A 36 -12.52 7.61 2.00
CA ARG A 36 -12.02 6.86 3.15
C ARG A 36 -11.07 5.75 2.70
N ALA A 37 -10.15 5.36 3.57
CA ALA A 37 -9.16 4.34 3.26
C ALA A 37 -9.79 3.00 2.83
N LYS A 38 -10.88 2.57 3.49
CA LYS A 38 -11.62 1.35 3.10
C LYS A 38 -12.18 1.41 1.67
N ASP A 39 -12.70 2.57 1.26
CA ASP A 39 -13.35 2.75 -0.04
C ASP A 39 -12.28 2.81 -1.13
N PHE A 40 -11.13 3.42 -0.81
CA PHE A 40 -9.97 3.42 -1.67
C PHE A 40 -9.38 2.01 -1.85
N CYS A 41 -9.22 1.23 -0.76
CA CYS A 41 -8.84 -0.18 -0.85
C CYS A 41 -9.78 -0.99 -1.75
N ALA A 42 -11.10 -0.78 -1.62
CA ALA A 42 -12.09 -1.47 -2.44
C ALA A 42 -11.95 -1.10 -3.93
N SER A 43 -11.72 0.18 -4.24
CA SER A 43 -11.48 0.66 -5.61
C SER A 43 -10.23 0.00 -6.24
N ILE A 44 -9.12 -0.06 -5.49
CA ILE A 44 -7.88 -0.70 -5.94
C ILE A 44 -8.09 -2.21 -6.16
N ALA A 45 -8.71 -2.88 -5.19
CA ALA A 45 -8.99 -4.31 -5.30
C ALA A 45 -9.90 -4.64 -6.50
N HIS A 46 -10.89 -3.80 -6.77
CA HIS A 46 -11.74 -3.93 -7.95
C HIS A 46 -10.94 -3.76 -9.25
N ARG A 47 -10.10 -2.71 -9.33
CA ARG A 47 -9.25 -2.42 -10.49
C ARG A 47 -8.29 -3.58 -10.83
N LEU A 48 -7.70 -4.18 -9.80
CA LEU A 48 -6.78 -5.31 -9.92
C LEU A 48 -7.50 -6.67 -10.08
N ASN A 49 -8.83 -6.68 -10.17
CA ASN A 49 -9.65 -7.88 -10.23
C ASN A 49 -9.34 -8.89 -9.10
N LEU A 50 -9.20 -8.39 -7.86
CA LEU A 50 -9.06 -9.24 -6.68
C LEU A 50 -10.43 -9.80 -6.28
N LYS A 51 -10.45 -11.04 -5.78
CA LYS A 51 -11.68 -11.68 -5.29
C LYS A 51 -12.18 -11.08 -3.99
N SER A 52 -11.28 -10.56 -3.15
CA SER A 52 -11.63 -9.90 -1.88
C SER A 52 -10.57 -8.89 -1.46
N PRO A 53 -10.96 -7.67 -1.01
CA PRO A 53 -10.05 -6.71 -0.39
C PRO A 53 -9.72 -7.05 1.07
N GLU A 54 -10.30 -8.10 1.65
CA GLU A 54 -10.10 -8.46 3.06
C GLU A 54 -8.61 -8.62 3.40
N GLY A 55 -8.18 -7.98 4.48
CA GLY A 55 -6.79 -8.03 4.96
C GLY A 55 -5.80 -7.21 4.14
N PHE A 56 -6.23 -6.53 3.08
CA PHE A 56 -5.42 -5.51 2.41
C PHE A 56 -5.54 -4.15 3.09
N SER A 57 -4.50 -3.34 2.99
CA SER A 57 -4.48 -2.02 3.60
C SER A 57 -3.61 -1.07 2.78
N LEU A 58 -3.88 0.23 2.92
CA LEU A 58 -3.03 1.29 2.42
C LEU A 58 -1.91 1.56 3.40
N PHE A 59 -0.73 1.84 2.87
CA PHE A 59 0.43 2.27 3.62
C PHE A 59 0.98 3.56 3.03
N VAL A 60 1.31 4.51 3.89
CA VAL A 60 1.97 5.76 3.48
C VAL A 60 3.42 5.68 3.92
N LYS A 61 4.33 5.78 2.96
CA LYS A 61 5.76 5.93 3.18
C LYS A 61 6.14 7.40 3.08
N ILE A 62 6.78 7.93 4.11
CA ILE A 62 7.28 9.30 4.16
C ILE A 62 8.60 9.32 4.94
N ALA A 63 9.65 9.85 4.32
CA ALA A 63 11.02 9.72 4.82
C ALA A 63 11.38 8.24 5.11
N ASP A 64 11.71 7.92 6.36
CA ASP A 64 12.06 6.58 6.85
C ASP A 64 10.88 5.85 7.52
N LYS A 65 9.68 6.43 7.51
CA LYS A 65 8.49 5.85 8.13
C LYS A 65 7.56 5.25 7.09
N VAL A 66 7.02 4.08 7.42
CA VAL A 66 5.95 3.42 6.66
C VAL A 66 4.83 3.12 7.66
N ILE A 67 3.65 3.68 7.44
CA ILE A 67 2.53 3.58 8.38
C ILE A 67 1.26 3.13 7.65
N SER A 68 0.55 2.14 8.20
CA SER A 68 -0.74 1.71 7.65
C SER A 68 -1.83 2.74 7.95
N VAL A 69 -2.66 3.05 6.96
CA VAL A 69 -3.81 3.94 7.11
C VAL A 69 -4.97 3.17 7.76
N PRO A 70 -5.57 3.67 8.85
CA PRO A 70 -6.78 3.07 9.42
C PRO A 70 -7.93 3.08 8.42
N GLU A 71 -8.67 1.97 8.30
CA GLU A 71 -9.76 1.83 7.31
C GLU A 71 -10.88 2.85 7.45
N GLY A 72 -11.14 3.33 8.67
CA GLY A 72 -12.16 4.33 8.98
C GLY A 72 -11.77 5.77 8.67
N ASP A 73 -10.48 6.05 8.45
CA ASP A 73 -9.97 7.41 8.27
C ASP A 73 -10.14 7.89 6.82
N PHE A 74 -10.30 9.21 6.67
CA PHE A 74 -10.17 9.87 5.38
C PHE A 74 -8.70 9.87 4.95
N PHE A 75 -8.43 9.39 3.73
CA PHE A 75 -7.07 9.16 3.26
C PHE A 75 -6.21 10.43 3.32
N PHE A 76 -6.71 11.55 2.79
CA PHE A 76 -5.97 12.80 2.74
C PHE A 76 -5.77 13.45 4.13
N ASP A 77 -6.73 13.28 5.05
CA ASP A 77 -6.55 13.74 6.42
C ASP A 77 -5.45 12.97 7.14
N PHE A 78 -5.39 11.65 6.92
CA PHE A 78 -4.31 10.84 7.46
C PHE A 78 -2.94 11.27 6.91
N VAL A 79 -2.81 11.45 5.58
CA VAL A 79 -1.57 11.90 4.95
C VAL A 79 -1.11 13.26 5.50
N ARG A 80 -2.06 14.19 5.67
CA ARG A 80 -1.78 15.52 6.24
C ARG A 80 -1.31 15.42 7.68
N HIS A 81 -2.06 14.73 8.54
CA HIS A 81 -1.69 14.56 9.95
C HIS A 81 -0.33 13.89 10.11
N LEU A 82 -0.05 12.86 9.31
CA LEU A 82 1.23 12.18 9.30
C LEU A 82 2.36 13.13 8.89
N THR A 83 2.16 13.90 7.81
CA THR A 83 3.17 14.86 7.33
C THR A 83 3.48 15.93 8.38
N ASP A 84 2.44 16.46 9.04
CA ASP A 84 2.61 17.47 10.10
C ASP A 84 3.34 16.88 11.31
N TRP A 85 3.04 15.63 11.66
CA TRP A 85 3.74 14.92 12.74
C TRP A 85 5.22 14.71 12.43
N ILE A 86 5.56 14.27 11.21
CA ILE A 86 6.96 14.08 10.76
C ILE A 86 7.72 15.41 10.77
N LYS A 87 7.10 16.50 10.28
CA LYS A 87 7.70 17.84 10.29
C LYS A 87 8.01 18.32 11.70
N LYS A 88 7.09 18.10 12.65
CA LYS A 88 7.32 18.46 14.07
C LYS A 88 8.44 17.63 14.70
N ALA A 89 8.57 16.37 14.34
CA ALA A 89 9.61 15.48 14.85
C ALA A 89 11.01 15.81 14.29
N ARG A 90 11.10 16.51 13.16
CA ARG A 90 12.36 16.91 12.51
C ARG A 90 12.42 18.44 12.30
N PRO A 91 12.58 19.24 13.39
CA PRO A 91 12.72 20.68 13.26
C PRO A 91 13.97 21.00 12.43
N SER A 92 13.79 21.79 11.36
CA SER A 92 14.90 22.20 10.50
C SER A 92 15.89 23.04 11.28
N ARG A 93 17.18 22.70 11.19
CA ARG A 93 18.25 23.44 11.88
C ARG A 93 18.62 24.75 11.18
N ASP A 94 18.27 24.91 9.90
CA ASP A 94 18.79 25.99 9.03
C ASP A 94 17.69 26.80 8.32
N GLY A 95 16.46 26.82 8.85
CA GLY A 95 15.36 27.64 8.31
C GLY A 95 14.74 27.16 6.99
N THR A 96 15.32 26.14 6.33
CA THR A 96 14.72 25.48 5.17
C THR A 96 13.70 24.44 5.61
N THR A 97 12.41 24.65 5.34
CA THR A 97 11.40 23.62 5.65
C THR A 97 11.60 22.42 4.75
N PRO A 98 11.85 21.21 5.28
CA PRO A 98 12.02 20.03 4.44
C PRO A 98 10.72 19.74 3.66
N HIS A 99 10.83 19.65 2.34
CA HIS A 99 9.77 19.15 1.48
C HIS A 99 9.79 17.62 1.54
N PHE A 100 8.74 17.04 2.10
CA PHE A 100 8.56 15.60 2.13
C PHE A 100 7.64 15.16 0.99
N THR A 101 8.11 14.20 0.20
CA THR A 101 7.28 13.45 -0.75
C THR A 101 6.81 12.17 -0.08
N TYR A 102 5.51 11.89 -0.12
CA TYR A 102 4.97 10.62 0.34
C TYR A 102 4.77 9.66 -0.83
N GLN A 103 4.78 8.36 -0.54
CA GLN A 103 4.42 7.29 -1.47
C GLN A 103 3.30 6.46 -0.86
N VAL A 104 2.34 6.04 -1.69
CA VAL A 104 1.19 5.24 -1.26
C VAL A 104 1.39 3.82 -1.75
N PHE A 105 1.33 2.87 -0.84
CA PHE A 105 1.42 1.45 -1.15
C PHE A 105 0.12 0.76 -0.83
N PHE A 106 -0.29 -0.18 -1.65
CA PHE A 106 -1.39 -1.10 -1.35
C PHE A 106 -0.80 -2.50 -1.16
N MET A 107 -0.99 -3.10 0.01
CA MET A 107 -0.34 -4.36 0.38
C MET A 107 -1.21 -5.21 1.30
N LYS A 108 -0.96 -6.52 1.32
CA LYS A 108 -1.58 -7.43 2.28
C LYS A 108 -0.99 -7.17 3.68
N LYS A 109 -1.86 -6.85 4.64
CA LYS A 109 -1.52 -6.60 6.05
C LYS A 109 -1.86 -7.79 6.94
N LEU A 110 -3.03 -8.41 6.76
CA LEU A 110 -3.51 -9.53 7.57
C LEU A 110 -3.64 -10.80 6.72
N TRP A 111 -3.10 -11.92 7.20
CA TRP A 111 -2.97 -13.16 6.42
C TRP A 111 -3.91 -14.29 6.86
N THR A 112 -4.74 -14.06 7.89
CA THR A 112 -5.54 -15.08 8.61
C THR A 112 -6.39 -15.98 7.72
N ASN A 113 -6.97 -15.45 6.63
CA ASN A 113 -7.86 -16.20 5.73
C ASN A 113 -7.27 -16.38 4.31
N THR A 114 -5.95 -16.27 4.17
CA THR A 114 -5.27 -16.29 2.87
C THR A 114 -4.98 -17.73 2.44
N VAL A 115 -5.58 -18.17 1.35
CA VAL A 115 -5.38 -19.52 0.79
C VAL A 115 -4.78 -19.42 -0.62
N PRO A 116 -3.53 -19.88 -0.83
CA PRO A 116 -2.90 -19.90 -2.14
C PRO A 116 -3.72 -20.64 -3.21
N GLY A 117 -3.78 -20.07 -4.41
CA GLY A 117 -4.54 -20.57 -5.55
C GLY A 117 -6.02 -20.19 -5.54
N LYS A 118 -6.54 -19.66 -4.42
CA LYS A 118 -7.94 -19.18 -4.35
C LYS A 118 -8.10 -17.90 -5.15
N ASP A 119 -7.12 -17.01 -5.14
CA ASP A 119 -7.12 -15.74 -5.86
C ASP A 119 -5.76 -15.54 -6.57
N LYS A 120 -5.73 -15.86 -7.87
CA LYS A 120 -4.50 -15.85 -8.67
C LYS A 120 -3.88 -14.45 -8.77
N ASN A 121 -4.69 -13.39 -8.83
CA ASN A 121 -4.18 -12.01 -8.92
C ASN A 121 -3.59 -11.60 -7.57
N ALA A 122 -4.26 -11.93 -6.47
CA ALA A 122 -3.71 -11.70 -5.13
C ALA A 122 -2.39 -12.45 -4.92
N ASP A 123 -2.31 -13.70 -5.39
CA ASP A 123 -1.12 -14.54 -5.26
C ASP A 123 0.09 -13.97 -6.01
N THR A 124 -0.13 -13.51 -7.25
CA THR A 124 0.94 -13.06 -8.16
C THR A 124 1.41 -11.65 -7.84
N ILE A 125 0.50 -10.72 -7.57
CA ILE A 125 0.85 -9.31 -7.32
C ILE A 125 1.36 -9.13 -5.88
N PHE A 126 0.76 -9.81 -4.90
CA PHE A 126 1.02 -9.56 -3.48
C PHE A 126 1.68 -10.73 -2.77
N HIS A 127 1.06 -11.91 -2.78
CA HIS A 127 1.48 -12.97 -1.85
C HIS A 127 2.91 -13.42 -2.10
N PHE A 128 3.25 -13.67 -3.37
CA PHE A 128 4.59 -14.09 -3.75
C PHE A 128 5.64 -13.03 -3.38
N HIS A 129 5.45 -11.78 -3.81
CA HIS A 129 6.42 -10.69 -3.63
C HIS A 129 6.57 -10.26 -2.17
N GLN A 130 5.53 -10.40 -1.34
CA GLN A 130 5.63 -10.08 0.09
C GLN A 130 6.27 -11.20 0.93
N GLU A 131 6.09 -12.47 0.56
CA GLU A 131 6.67 -13.61 1.29
C GLU A 131 8.10 -13.92 0.85
N LEU A 132 8.45 -13.73 -0.43
CA LEU A 132 9.78 -14.06 -0.97
C LEU A 132 10.95 -13.45 -0.17
N PRO A 133 10.95 -12.14 0.19
CA PRO A 133 12.04 -11.56 0.97
C PRO A 133 12.11 -12.06 2.42
N LYS A 134 11.02 -12.61 2.97
CA LYS A 134 11.02 -13.24 4.30
C LYS A 134 11.65 -14.62 4.22
N LEU A 135 11.25 -15.40 3.22
CA LEU A 135 11.80 -16.72 2.94
C LEU A 135 13.30 -16.68 2.66
N LEU A 136 13.78 -15.71 1.87
CA LEU A 136 15.21 -15.56 1.59
C LEU A 136 16.02 -15.18 2.85
N ARG A 137 15.42 -14.42 3.77
CA ARG A 137 16.04 -14.10 5.06
C ARG A 137 16.03 -15.28 6.01
N GLU A 138 14.95 -16.05 6.03
CA GLU A 138 14.78 -17.25 6.87
C GLU A 138 15.61 -18.44 6.38
N GLN A 139 15.77 -18.62 5.06
CA GLN A 139 16.68 -19.64 4.49
C GLN A 139 18.14 -19.39 4.84
N CYS A 140 18.51 -18.17 5.24
CA CYS A 140 19.83 -17.90 5.79
C CYS A 140 20.02 -18.46 7.22
N CYS A 141 18.95 -18.91 7.88
CA CYS A 141 18.92 -19.28 9.31
C CYS A 141 18.27 -20.65 9.64
N GLU A 142 18.20 -21.58 8.68
CA GLU A 142 17.65 -22.97 8.80
C GLU A 142 16.14 -23.17 8.60
N ILE A 143 15.85 -24.39 8.14
CA ILE A 143 14.65 -24.87 7.48
C ILE A 143 13.57 -25.25 8.51
N SER A 144 12.53 -24.43 8.68
CA SER A 144 11.21 -24.92 9.15
C SER A 144 10.09 -23.93 8.86
N SER A 145 9.41 -24.09 7.73
CA SER A 145 7.97 -23.81 7.48
C SER A 145 7.64 -23.95 5.98
N GLN A 146 8.05 -25.06 5.37
CA GLN A 146 7.73 -25.35 3.96
C GLN A 146 6.32 -25.95 3.84
N GLN A 147 5.29 -25.11 3.85
CA GLN A 147 3.98 -25.53 3.34
C GLN A 147 3.30 -24.46 2.45
N ILE A 148 3.73 -23.20 2.54
CA ILE A 148 3.22 -22.11 1.70
C ILE A 148 4.08 -21.93 0.44
N THR A 149 5.40 -22.13 0.56
CA THR A 149 6.37 -21.83 -0.50
C THR A 149 6.39 -22.84 -1.65
N LEU A 150 6.27 -24.15 -1.37
CA LEU A 150 6.33 -25.19 -2.41
C LEU A 150 5.11 -25.17 -3.35
N ASN A 151 3.92 -24.82 -2.85
CA ASN A 151 2.72 -24.78 -3.67
C ASN A 151 2.60 -23.52 -4.55
N LEU A 152 3.17 -22.38 -4.15
CA LEU A 152 3.24 -21.19 -5.01
C LEU A 152 4.30 -21.35 -6.12
N ILE A 153 5.48 -21.90 -5.81
CA ILE A 153 6.58 -22.06 -6.79
C ILE A 153 6.26 -23.11 -7.85
N VAL A 154 5.58 -24.21 -7.49
CA VAL A 154 5.20 -25.26 -8.45
C VAL A 154 4.05 -24.81 -9.36
N ARG A 155 3.13 -23.96 -8.90
CA ARG A 155 1.98 -23.51 -9.71
C ARG A 155 2.33 -22.40 -10.72
N THR A 156 3.34 -21.57 -10.46
CA THR A 156 3.76 -20.53 -11.42
C THR A 156 4.64 -21.07 -12.55
N ASN A 157 5.22 -22.27 -12.40
CA ASN A 157 5.97 -22.96 -13.46
C ASN A 157 5.12 -23.93 -14.30
N GLY A 158 3.84 -24.11 -13.99
CA GLY A 158 2.91 -24.91 -14.78
C GLY A 158 2.35 -24.15 -15.97
N LYS A 159 3.21 -23.78 -16.93
CA LYS A 159 2.76 -23.58 -18.31
C LYS A 159 2.38 -24.94 -18.87
N GLU A 160 1.18 -25.01 -19.45
CA GLU A 160 0.64 -26.13 -20.20
C GLU A 160 1.71 -26.76 -21.12
N LEU A 161 1.82 -28.09 -21.03
CA LEU A 161 2.10 -28.98 -22.15
C LEU A 161 0.90 -29.92 -22.26
#